data_AF-A0A9J5XR16-F1
#
_entry.id   AF-A0A9J5XR16-F1
#
_cell.length_a   1.000
_cell.length_b   1.000
_cell.length_c   1.000
_cell.angle_alpha   90.00
_cell.angle_beta   90.00
_cell.angle_gamma   90.00
#
_symmetry.space_group_name_H-M   'P 1'
#
loop_
_entity.id
_entity.type
_entity.pdbx_description
1 polymer ?
#
loop_
_entity_poly.entity_id
_entity_poly.type
_entity_poly.pdbx_seq_one_letter_code
_entity_poly.pdbx_strand_id
1 'polypeptide(L)'
;MSEGSSMTNCRLVALKALKVNESTCTHMKCTFGGVWNGGGGDGQKNMFVASFFFDRAVEVGFVDPNVAVAKVRPIDFESAARRACDTRLDDAKATFPSVEPDNLPYLCMDLVYQYTLLVDGFGLDARQEMTLVKKVKYKNSLVEAAWPLGSAIEVASSMN
;
A
#
# COMPACT_ATOMS: atom_id res chain seq x y z
N MET A 1 28.46 12.81 -10.09
CA MET A 1 27.14 12.68 -9.44
C MET A 1 26.67 11.27 -9.72
N SER A 2 26.50 10.43 -8.70
CA SER A 2 26.07 9.04 -8.92
C SER A 2 24.61 9.03 -9.33
N GLU A 3 24.32 8.53 -10.54
CA GLU A 3 22.96 8.17 -10.97
C GLU A 3 22.47 7.03 -10.08
N GLY A 4 21.46 7.30 -9.25
CA GLY A 4 20.84 6.32 -8.35
C GLY A 4 19.34 6.53 -8.27
N SER A 5 18.64 5.77 -7.43
CA SER A 5 17.23 6.00 -7.16
C SER A 5 16.99 7.41 -6.61
N SER A 6 15.80 7.95 -6.90
CA SER A 6 15.38 9.27 -6.44
C SER A 6 13.90 9.23 -6.13
N MET A 7 13.53 9.57 -4.89
CA MET A 7 12.14 9.65 -4.47
C MET A 7 11.31 10.53 -5.42
N THR A 8 11.84 11.71 -5.77
CA THR A 8 11.13 12.68 -6.63
C THR A 8 10.93 12.14 -8.03
N ASN A 9 11.99 11.66 -8.69
CA ASN A 9 11.88 11.18 -10.07
C ASN A 9 11.05 9.89 -10.15
N CYS A 10 11.21 8.97 -9.18
CA CYS A 10 10.41 7.76 -9.10
C CYS A 10 8.93 8.09 -8.92
N ARG A 11 8.59 9.05 -8.03
CA ARG A 11 7.21 9.48 -7.82
C ARG A 11 6.60 10.12 -9.07
N LEU A 12 7.36 10.93 -9.82
CA LEU A 12 6.89 11.47 -11.10
C LEU A 12 6.53 10.38 -12.10
N VAL A 13 7.34 9.31 -12.17
CA VAL A 13 7.05 8.14 -13.02
C VAL A 13 5.82 7.40 -12.51
N ALA A 14 5.67 7.18 -11.20
CA ALA A 14 4.50 6.53 -10.61
C ALA A 14 3.20 7.29 -10.88
N LEU A 15 3.19 8.62 -10.74
CA LEU A 15 2.04 9.48 -11.07
C LEU A 15 1.64 9.33 -12.54
N LYS A 16 2.63 9.30 -13.44
CA LYS A 16 2.39 9.09 -14.88
C LYS A 16 1.87 7.69 -15.17
N ALA A 17 2.43 6.66 -14.54
CA ALA A 17 2.02 5.27 -14.71
C ALA A 17 0.58 5.03 -14.23
N LEU A 18 0.19 5.64 -13.11
CA LEU A 18 -1.18 5.61 -12.60
C LEU A 18 -2.15 6.40 -13.48
N LYS A 19 -1.68 7.41 -14.22
CA LYS A 19 -2.53 8.33 -15.00
C LYS A 19 -3.49 9.13 -14.12
N VAL A 20 -3.00 9.63 -12.97
CA VAL A 20 -3.82 10.43 -12.03
C VAL A 20 -4.25 11.78 -12.60
N ASN A 21 -3.47 12.34 -13.54
CA ASN A 21 -3.72 13.66 -14.14
C ASN A 21 -4.42 13.57 -15.51
N GLU A 22 -4.91 12.40 -15.90
CA GLU A 22 -5.57 12.23 -17.19
C GLU A 22 -6.98 12.82 -17.15
N SER A 23 -7.34 13.64 -18.16
CA SER A 23 -8.63 14.34 -18.23
C SER A 23 -9.81 13.45 -18.65
N THR A 24 -9.66 12.13 -18.57
CA THR A 24 -10.63 11.14 -19.04
C THR A 24 -11.75 10.87 -18.05
N CYS A 25 -11.81 11.57 -16.91
CA CYS A 25 -12.86 11.36 -15.93
C CYS A 25 -14.22 11.82 -16.47
N THR A 26 -15.07 10.87 -16.83
CA THR A 26 -16.46 11.09 -17.27
C THR A 26 -17.46 11.05 -16.10
N HIS A 27 -16.95 10.95 -14.87
CA HIS A 27 -17.73 10.90 -13.63
C HIS A 27 -17.47 12.15 -12.77
N MET A 28 -18.21 12.32 -11.67
CA MET A 28 -18.04 13.47 -10.77
C MET A 28 -16.63 13.58 -10.18
N LYS A 29 -16.04 12.44 -9.82
CA LYS A 29 -14.66 12.33 -9.33
C LYS A 29 -14.13 10.95 -9.66
N CYS A 30 -12.89 10.88 -10.14
CA CYS A 30 -12.22 9.63 -10.44
C CYS A 30 -11.04 9.42 -9.49
N THR A 31 -10.58 8.17 -9.44
CA THR A 31 -9.30 7.80 -8.84
C THR A 31 -8.20 8.10 -9.86
N PHE A 32 -7.93 7.16 -10.75
CA PHE A 32 -6.96 7.30 -11.83
C PHE A 32 -7.42 6.55 -13.08
N GLY A 33 -6.89 6.91 -14.24
CA GLY A 33 -7.28 6.29 -15.52
C GLY A 33 -8.78 6.39 -15.86
N GLY A 34 -9.47 7.42 -15.37
CA GLY A 34 -10.90 7.65 -15.62
C GLY A 34 -11.85 6.78 -14.77
N VAL A 35 -11.35 6.00 -13.81
CA VAL A 35 -12.19 5.12 -12.98
C VAL A 35 -12.90 5.90 -11.88
N TRP A 36 -14.24 5.81 -11.83
CA TRP A 36 -15.05 6.45 -10.78
C TRP A 36 -14.60 6.06 -9.37
N ASN A 37 -14.52 7.03 -8.46
CA ASN A 37 -14.07 6.79 -7.09
C ASN A 37 -15.16 6.27 -6.12
N GLY A 38 -16.36 5.99 -6.61
CA GLY A 38 -17.48 5.53 -5.78
C GLY A 38 -18.15 6.59 -4.90
N GLY A 39 -17.77 7.87 -5.02
CA GLY A 39 -18.35 8.99 -4.25
C GLY A 39 -17.75 9.20 -2.85
N GLY A 40 -16.90 8.28 -2.36
CA GLY A 40 -16.29 8.37 -1.03
C GLY A 40 -17.30 8.26 0.11
N GLY A 41 -17.10 9.03 1.18
CA GLY A 41 -18.00 9.09 2.33
C GLY A 41 -17.58 8.20 3.50
N ASP A 42 -18.51 7.98 4.44
CA ASP A 42 -18.21 7.38 5.75
C ASP A 42 -17.65 5.95 5.66
N GLY A 43 -18.04 5.19 4.62
CA GLY A 43 -17.51 3.85 4.37
C GLY A 43 -16.01 3.81 4.05
N GLN A 44 -15.40 4.93 3.65
CA GLN A 44 -13.98 5.04 3.34
C GLN A 44 -13.15 5.66 4.49
N LYS A 45 -13.78 6.06 5.60
CA LYS A 45 -13.06 6.65 6.74
C LYS A 45 -12.15 5.64 7.45
N ASN A 46 -12.57 4.38 7.52
CA ASN A 46 -11.84 3.29 8.18
C ASN A 46 -11.42 2.24 7.15
N MET A 47 -10.21 2.40 6.62
CA MET A 47 -9.69 1.50 5.59
C MET A 47 -8.90 0.34 6.19
N PHE A 48 -9.23 -0.88 5.76
CA PHE A 48 -8.39 -2.07 5.95
C PHE A 48 -7.63 -2.33 4.65
N VAL A 49 -6.30 -2.32 4.72
CA VAL A 49 -5.40 -2.48 3.58
C VAL A 49 -4.57 -3.75 3.80
N ALA A 50 -4.64 -4.69 2.87
CA ALA A 50 -4.10 -6.05 3.06
C ALA A 50 -2.91 -6.35 2.15
N SER A 51 -2.44 -7.60 2.24
CA SER A 51 -1.46 -8.19 1.31
C SER A 51 -0.16 -7.39 1.22
N PHE A 52 0.26 -7.01 0.00
CA PHE A 52 1.57 -6.43 -0.28
C PHE A 52 1.86 -5.12 0.50
N PHE A 53 0.83 -4.36 0.88
CA PHE A 53 1.01 -3.21 1.76
C PHE A 53 1.50 -3.60 3.16
N PHE A 54 0.94 -4.66 3.73
CA PHE A 54 1.39 -5.19 5.02
C PHE A 54 2.80 -5.76 4.91
N ASP A 55 3.07 -6.54 3.86
CA ASP A 55 4.36 -7.21 3.69
C ASP A 55 5.50 -6.18 3.56
N ARG A 56 5.38 -5.18 2.67
CA ARG A 56 6.38 -4.10 2.54
C ARG A 56 6.58 -3.32 3.84
N ALA A 57 5.51 -3.07 4.59
CA ALA A 57 5.58 -2.35 5.87
C ALA A 57 6.40 -3.11 6.93
N VAL A 58 6.26 -4.43 6.98
CA VAL A 58 7.05 -5.32 7.83
C VAL A 58 8.49 -5.39 7.35
N GLU A 59 8.71 -5.59 6.06
CA GLU A 59 10.06 -5.79 5.50
C GLU A 59 10.93 -4.54 5.64
N VAL A 60 10.33 -3.35 5.60
CA VAL A 60 11.04 -2.09 5.89
C VAL A 60 10.91 -1.64 7.34
N GLY A 61 10.26 -2.43 8.20
CA GLY A 61 10.38 -2.32 9.65
C GLY A 61 9.61 -1.18 10.31
N PHE A 62 8.55 -0.63 9.69
CA PHE A 62 7.62 0.25 10.39
C PHE A 62 6.36 -0.48 10.91
N VAL A 63 6.27 -1.80 10.69
CA VAL A 63 5.28 -2.70 11.29
C VAL A 63 5.99 -3.91 11.89
N ASP A 64 5.55 -4.34 13.07
CA ASP A 64 6.04 -5.55 13.73
C ASP A 64 5.57 -6.82 12.98
N PRO A 65 6.46 -7.74 12.56
CA PRO A 65 6.06 -8.98 11.88
C PRO A 65 5.12 -9.88 12.70
N ASN A 66 5.08 -9.72 14.03
CA ASN A 66 4.31 -10.60 14.91
C ASN A 66 2.85 -10.16 15.10
N VAL A 67 2.45 -9.00 14.57
CA VAL A 67 1.07 -8.51 14.71
C VAL A 67 0.21 -8.94 13.52
N ALA A 68 -1.07 -9.19 13.80
CA ALA A 68 -2.05 -9.51 12.75
C ALA A 68 -2.58 -8.25 12.04
N VAL A 69 -2.55 -7.10 12.75
CA VAL A 69 -3.06 -5.80 12.32
C VAL A 69 -2.14 -4.69 12.84
N ALA A 70 -1.97 -3.63 12.06
CA ALA A 70 -1.22 -2.45 12.46
C ALA A 70 -1.91 -1.17 12.01
N LYS A 71 -1.96 -0.17 12.89
CA LYS A 71 -2.43 1.18 12.54
C LYS A 71 -1.25 1.98 11.99
N VAL A 72 -1.41 2.53 10.79
CA VAL A 72 -0.39 3.30 10.10
C VAL A 72 -1.06 4.45 9.33
N ARG A 73 -0.26 5.29 8.68
CA ARG A 73 -0.71 6.35 7.78
C ARG A 73 0.04 6.25 6.44
N PRO A 74 -0.54 6.75 5.33
CA PRO A 74 0.18 6.75 4.05
C PRO A 74 1.55 7.45 4.11
N ILE A 75 1.72 8.50 4.94
CA ILE A 75 3.01 9.18 5.13
C ILE A 75 4.12 8.28 5.72
N ASP A 76 3.77 7.18 6.39
CA ASP A 76 4.76 6.23 6.90
C ASP A 76 5.40 5.46 5.71
N PHE A 77 4.63 5.18 4.65
CA PHE A 77 5.17 4.64 3.38
C PHE A 77 6.04 5.67 2.66
N GLU A 78 5.68 6.96 2.65
CA GLU A 78 6.53 8.01 2.08
C GLU A 78 7.89 8.08 2.78
N SER A 79 7.89 8.00 4.11
CA SER A 79 9.11 8.05 4.92
C SER A 79 10.00 6.83 4.64
N ALA A 80 9.40 5.64 4.53
CA ALA A 80 10.10 4.43 4.13
C ALA A 80 10.65 4.52 2.70
N ALA A 81 9.86 5.06 1.76
CA ALA A 81 10.24 5.25 0.37
C ALA A 81 11.47 6.17 0.25
N ARG A 82 11.49 7.31 0.95
CA ARG A 82 12.65 8.21 0.98
C ARG A 82 13.91 7.49 1.40
N ARG A 83 13.86 6.78 2.52
CA ARG A 83 15.00 5.98 3.02
C ARG A 83 15.44 4.93 2.00
N ALA A 84 14.51 4.21 1.38
CA ALA A 84 14.84 3.19 0.38
C ALA A 84 15.47 3.80 -0.88
N CYS A 85 14.94 4.93 -1.36
CA CYS A 85 15.46 5.60 -2.55
C CYS A 85 16.82 6.27 -2.32
N ASP A 86 17.14 6.65 -1.08
CA ASP A 86 18.45 7.21 -0.72
C ASP A 86 19.50 6.12 -0.40
N THR A 87 19.09 4.85 -0.34
CA THR A 87 19.98 3.71 -0.05
C THR A 87 20.55 3.14 -1.34
N ARG A 88 21.88 2.97 -1.41
CA ARG A 88 22.54 2.30 -2.54
C ARG A 88 22.23 0.80 -2.51
N LEU A 89 22.19 0.17 -3.68
CA LEU A 89 21.91 -1.27 -3.78
C LEU A 89 22.89 -2.12 -2.97
N ASP A 90 24.18 -1.76 -2.97
CA ASP A 90 25.23 -2.44 -2.19
C ASP A 90 24.95 -2.42 -0.67
N ASP A 91 24.31 -1.35 -0.18
CA ASP A 91 23.98 -1.14 1.24
C ASP A 91 22.55 -1.61 1.58
N ALA A 92 21.74 -1.96 0.57
CA ALA A 92 20.32 -2.20 0.71
C ALA A 92 20.04 -3.44 1.57
N LYS A 93 20.81 -4.53 1.42
CA LYS A 93 20.61 -5.73 2.24
C LYS A 93 20.93 -5.50 3.72
N ALA A 94 21.95 -4.69 4.01
CA ALA A 94 22.30 -4.33 5.38
C ALA A 94 21.24 -3.42 6.02
N THR A 95 20.69 -2.49 5.23
CA THR A 95 19.66 -1.53 5.68
C THR A 95 18.28 -2.17 5.83
N PHE A 96 17.94 -3.11 4.94
CA PHE A 96 16.66 -3.80 4.86
C PHE A 96 16.86 -5.32 4.94
N PRO A 97 17.30 -5.87 6.09
CA PRO A 97 17.67 -7.28 6.21
C PRO A 97 16.49 -8.22 5.97
N SER A 98 15.26 -7.78 6.25
CA SER A 98 14.03 -8.56 6.06
C SER A 98 13.55 -8.62 4.60
N VAL A 99 14.08 -7.78 3.69
CA VAL A 99 13.73 -7.82 2.26
C VAL A 99 14.55 -8.91 1.56
N GLU A 100 13.88 -9.73 0.75
CA GLU A 100 14.57 -10.74 -0.08
C GLU A 100 15.52 -10.08 -1.10
N PRO A 101 16.71 -10.65 -1.36
CA PRO A 101 17.71 -10.04 -2.24
C PRO A 101 17.18 -9.60 -3.61
N ASP A 102 16.35 -10.44 -4.24
CA ASP A 102 15.79 -10.18 -5.57
C ASP A 102 14.79 -9.02 -5.59
N ASN A 103 14.24 -8.66 -4.42
CA ASN A 103 13.30 -7.55 -4.25
C ASN A 103 14.00 -6.21 -3.93
N LEU A 104 15.27 -6.23 -3.50
CA LEU A 104 16.00 -5.00 -3.12
C LEU A 104 16.07 -3.95 -4.23
N PRO A 105 16.32 -4.31 -5.52
CA PRO A 105 16.36 -3.31 -6.60
C PRO A 105 15.04 -2.57 -6.80
N TYR A 106 13.92 -3.15 -6.38
CA TYR A 106 12.57 -2.63 -6.62
C TYR A 106 11.99 -1.93 -5.39
N LEU A 107 12.64 -2.01 -4.22
CA LEU A 107 12.07 -1.55 -2.95
C LEU A 107 11.68 -0.06 -2.96
N CYS A 108 12.54 0.81 -3.51
CA CYS A 108 12.22 2.23 -3.68
C CYS A 108 10.95 2.41 -4.55
N MET A 109 10.87 1.71 -5.68
CA MET A 109 9.72 1.76 -6.59
C MET A 109 8.44 1.28 -5.91
N ASP A 110 8.48 0.15 -5.20
CA ASP A 110 7.32 -0.42 -4.51
C ASP A 110 6.74 0.55 -3.49
N LEU A 111 7.58 1.13 -2.63
CA LEU A 111 7.14 2.04 -1.56
C LEU A 111 6.64 3.37 -2.13
N VAL A 112 7.32 3.90 -3.15
CA VAL A 112 6.85 5.07 -3.89
C VAL A 112 5.49 4.81 -4.51
N TYR A 113 5.32 3.65 -5.15
CA TYR A 113 4.06 3.27 -5.78
C TYR A 113 2.95 3.11 -4.75
N GLN A 114 3.20 2.41 -3.63
CA GLN A 114 2.22 2.24 -2.55
C GLN A 114 1.75 3.57 -1.99
N TYR A 115 2.67 4.48 -1.67
CA TYR A 115 2.32 5.81 -1.18
C TYR A 115 1.53 6.62 -2.22
N THR A 116 2.02 6.64 -3.47
CA THR A 116 1.38 7.40 -4.57
C THR A 116 -0.01 6.84 -4.88
N LEU A 117 -0.19 5.53 -4.88
CA LEU A 117 -1.49 4.88 -5.09
C LEU A 117 -2.49 5.25 -4.00
N LEU A 118 -2.08 5.25 -2.73
CA LEU A 118 -2.95 5.62 -1.62
C LEU A 118 -3.37 7.09 -1.67
N VAL A 119 -2.42 8.00 -1.86
CA VAL A 119 -2.68 9.44 -1.76
C VAL A 119 -3.19 10.01 -3.07
N ASP A 120 -2.44 9.84 -4.17
CA ASP A 120 -2.76 10.43 -5.46
C ASP A 120 -3.76 9.58 -6.25
N GLY A 121 -3.71 8.25 -6.11
CA GLY A 121 -4.64 7.34 -6.78
C GLY A 121 -6.01 7.28 -6.10
N PHE A 122 -6.04 6.92 -4.82
CA PHE A 122 -7.29 6.74 -4.07
C PHE A 122 -7.76 7.99 -3.33
N GLY A 123 -6.93 9.04 -3.25
CA GLY A 123 -7.31 10.32 -2.65
C GLY A 123 -7.34 10.30 -1.13
N LEU A 124 -6.61 9.40 -0.46
CA LEU A 124 -6.52 9.38 1.00
C LEU A 124 -5.67 10.57 1.48
N ASP A 125 -6.07 11.17 2.60
CA ASP A 125 -5.21 12.13 3.29
C ASP A 125 -3.96 11.41 3.81
N ALA A 126 -2.77 11.96 3.56
CA ALA A 126 -1.51 11.33 3.91
C ALA A 126 -1.34 11.05 5.42
N ARG A 127 -2.10 11.75 6.27
CA ARG A 127 -2.11 11.62 7.73
C ARG A 127 -3.33 10.87 8.26
N GLN A 128 -4.29 10.51 7.41
CA GLN A 128 -5.42 9.67 7.82
C GLN A 128 -4.91 8.30 8.29
N GLU A 129 -5.41 7.85 9.43
CA GLU A 129 -5.12 6.52 9.95
C GLU A 129 -5.82 5.46 9.08
N MET A 130 -5.07 4.40 8.76
CA MET A 130 -5.56 3.20 8.11
C MET A 130 -5.03 1.96 8.84
N THR A 131 -5.70 0.84 8.67
CA THR A 131 -5.30 -0.43 9.28
C THR A 131 -4.68 -1.33 8.22
N LEU A 132 -3.39 -1.65 8.35
CA LEU A 132 -2.82 -2.77 7.62
C LEU A 132 -3.27 -4.07 8.28
N VAL A 133 -3.70 -5.05 7.48
CA VAL A 133 -4.21 -6.33 7.98
C VAL A 133 -3.57 -7.50 7.25
N LYS A 134 -2.98 -8.41 8.02
CA LYS A 134 -2.53 -9.73 7.53
C LYS A 134 -3.53 -10.82 7.88
N LYS A 135 -4.04 -10.77 9.11
CA LYS A 135 -5.02 -11.73 9.63
C LYS A 135 -6.09 -11.02 10.45
N VAL A 136 -7.30 -11.56 10.42
CA VAL A 136 -8.43 -11.13 11.24
C VAL A 136 -8.59 -12.11 12.39
N LYS A 137 -8.67 -11.58 13.62
CA LYS A 137 -8.97 -12.40 14.80
C LYS A 137 -10.46 -12.75 14.82
N TYR A 138 -10.75 -14.04 14.83
CA TYR A 138 -12.10 -14.56 15.02
C TYR A 138 -12.09 -15.58 16.15
N LYS A 139 -12.69 -15.20 17.30
CA LYS A 139 -12.63 -15.97 18.55
C LYS A 139 -11.17 -16.27 18.94
N ASN A 140 -10.79 -17.56 18.96
CA ASN A 140 -9.45 -18.04 19.31
C ASN A 140 -8.58 -18.33 18.08
N SER A 141 -9.03 -17.94 16.88
CA SER A 141 -8.33 -18.21 15.62
C SER A 141 -7.93 -16.91 14.91
N LEU A 142 -6.87 -17.00 14.11
CA LEU A 142 -6.46 -15.98 13.16
C LEU A 142 -6.78 -16.48 11.74
N VAL A 143 -7.64 -15.77 11.04
CA VAL A 143 -8.03 -16.07 9.66
C VAL A 143 -7.29 -15.11 8.73
N GLU A 144 -6.81 -15.59 7.59
CA GLU A 144 -6.16 -14.73 6.61
C GLU A 144 -7.10 -13.64 6.12
N ALA A 145 -6.59 -12.40 6.00
CA ALA A 145 -7.33 -11.30 5.43
C ALA A 145 -7.34 -11.41 3.89
N ALA A 146 -8.10 -12.38 3.41
CA ALA A 146 -8.22 -12.72 2.00
C ALA A 146 -9.67 -13.05 1.63
N TRP A 147 -9.92 -13.16 0.32
CA TRP A 147 -11.22 -13.44 -0.28
C TRP A 147 -11.90 -14.76 0.11
N PRO A 148 -11.22 -15.87 0.48
CA PRO A 148 -11.89 -17.17 0.64
C PRO A 148 -12.98 -17.20 1.72
N LEU A 149 -12.77 -16.52 2.85
CA LEU A 149 -13.77 -16.47 3.91
C LEU A 149 -15.05 -15.76 3.45
N GLY A 150 -14.91 -14.64 2.73
CA GLY A 150 -16.04 -13.90 2.19
C GLY A 150 -16.85 -14.74 1.21
N SER A 151 -16.17 -15.46 0.31
CA SER A 151 -16.82 -16.36 -0.65
C SER A 151 -17.58 -17.51 0.04
N ALA A 152 -17.00 -18.11 1.08
CA ALA A 152 -17.70 -19.13 1.85
C ALA A 152 -18.95 -18.60 2.57
N ILE A 153 -18.88 -17.38 3.11
CA ILE A 153 -20.04 -16.71 3.75
C ILE A 153 -21.14 -16.44 2.72
N GLU A 154 -20.78 -15.96 1.52
CA GLU A 154 -21.74 -15.71 0.45
C GLU A 154 -22.52 -16.98 0.08
N VAL A 155 -21.80 -18.09 -0.18
CA VAL A 155 -22.41 -19.39 -0.49
C VAL A 155 -23.29 -19.88 0.65
N ALA A 156 -22.82 -19.82 1.90
CA ALA A 156 -23.59 -20.27 3.05
C ALA A 156 -24.84 -19.40 3.29
N SER A 157 -24.76 -18.11 3.00
CA SER A 157 -25.88 -17.17 3.19
C SER A 157 -26.94 -17.30 2.10
N SER A 158 -26.57 -17.75 0.90
CA SER A 158 -27.50 -18.00 -0.21
C SER A 158 -28.17 -19.38 -0.17
N MET A 159 -27.75 -20.26 0.76
CA MET A 159 -28.33 -21.60 0.93
C MET A 159 -29.59 -21.62 1.81
N ASN A 160 -30.08 -20.45 2.23
CA ASN A 160 -31.34 -20.26 2.95
C ASN A 160 -32.42 -19.67 2.05
#